data_AF-A0A928YM05-F1
#
_entry.id   AF-A0A928YM05-F1
#
_cell.length_a   1.000
_cell.length_b   1.000
_cell.length_c   1.000
_cell.angle_alpha   90.00
_cell.angle_beta   90.00
_cell.angle_gamma   90.00
#
_symmetry.space_group_name_H-M   'P 1'
#
loop_
_entity.id
_entity.type
_entity.pdbx_description
1 polymer ?
#
loop_
_entity_poly.entity_id
_entity_poly.type
_entity_poly.pdbx_seq_one_letter_code
_entity_poly.pdbx_strand_id
1 'polypeptide(L)'
;MTDKKAKPRTGKRGLGRGLATLIGDTHKSAVVPATPSAPSSSSGAQPDTQNNIANTINTLAIDQLVAGAYQPRRAFDEEAIAALAESFRQNGILQPLIVRPLADSQLSEPAAGKRLYEIVAGERRFRAAQIAQL
;
A
#
# COMPACT_ATOMS: atom_id res chain seq x y z
N MET A 1 25.98 27.63 -54.20
CA MET A 1 25.55 28.85 -53.47
C MET A 1 24.15 28.56 -52.92
N THR A 2 24.01 28.09 -51.67
CA THR A 2 23.66 28.94 -50.49
C THR A 2 22.35 29.71 -50.74
N ASP A 3 21.27 29.61 -49.96
CA ASP A 3 21.19 29.48 -48.52
C ASP A 3 19.74 29.15 -48.07
N LYS A 4 19.63 28.55 -46.87
CA LYS A 4 18.60 28.67 -45.80
C LYS A 4 17.42 29.64 -46.04
N LYS A 5 16.19 29.43 -45.53
CA LYS A 5 15.79 29.32 -44.10
C LYS A 5 14.24 29.20 -44.06
N ALA A 6 13.66 28.16 -43.45
CA ALA A 6 13.07 28.12 -42.10
C ALA A 6 11.56 28.39 -42.01
N LYS A 7 10.84 27.33 -41.62
CA LYS A 7 9.43 27.28 -41.22
C LYS A 7 9.33 27.52 -39.70
N PRO A 8 8.57 28.51 -39.20
CA PRO A 8 8.27 28.58 -37.78
C PRO A 8 7.16 27.58 -37.42
N ARG A 9 7.47 26.63 -36.54
CA ARG A 9 6.50 25.72 -35.90
C ARG A 9 5.81 26.44 -34.74
N THR A 10 4.49 26.52 -34.80
CA THR A 10 3.64 27.04 -33.71
C THR A 10 2.94 25.89 -32.97
N GLY A 11 2.92 26.01 -31.63
CA GLY A 11 2.15 25.19 -30.69
C GLY A 11 2.87 23.91 -30.23
N LYS A 12 2.98 23.59 -28.94
CA LYS A 12 2.33 24.07 -27.72
C LYS A 12 3.34 23.99 -26.57
N ARG A 13 3.35 25.03 -25.75
CA ARG A 13 4.15 25.17 -24.54
C ARG A 13 3.66 24.11 -23.54
N GLY A 14 4.44 23.07 -23.32
CA GLY A 14 4.14 22.04 -22.33
C GLY A 14 4.20 22.60 -20.90
N LEU A 15 3.45 21.97 -20.00
CA LEU A 15 3.40 22.21 -18.57
C LEU A 15 4.74 21.79 -17.91
N GLY A 16 5.83 22.46 -18.27
CA GLY A 16 7.18 21.93 -18.06
C GLY A 16 8.24 22.99 -17.80
N ARG A 17 7.90 24.02 -17.01
CA ARG A 17 8.85 25.10 -16.63
C ARG A 17 8.93 25.36 -15.12
N GLY A 18 8.39 24.46 -14.28
CA GLY A 18 8.35 24.66 -12.82
C GLY A 18 8.56 23.43 -11.94
N LEU A 19 8.68 22.21 -12.50
CA LEU A 19 8.95 21.01 -11.70
C LEU A 19 10.44 20.84 -11.36
N ALA A 20 11.34 21.31 -12.23
CA ALA A 20 12.79 21.23 -12.03
C ALA A 20 13.31 22.15 -10.91
N THR A 21 12.52 23.12 -10.45
CA THR A 21 12.84 23.94 -9.28
C THR A 21 12.41 23.26 -7.97
N LEU A 22 11.43 22.35 -8.04
CA LEU A 22 10.89 21.63 -6.89
C LEU A 22 11.64 20.32 -6.64
N ILE A 23 12.16 19.69 -7.70
CA ILE A 23 13.12 18.58 -7.63
C ILE A 23 14.51 19.18 -7.54
N GLY A 24 14.81 19.69 -6.33
CA GLY A 24 16.14 20.13 -5.97
C GLY A 24 17.18 19.06 -6.25
N ASP A 25 18.34 19.51 -6.72
CA ASP A 25 19.52 18.74 -7.09
C ASP A 25 20.10 17.98 -5.88
N THR A 26 19.49 16.84 -5.54
CA THR A 26 19.93 15.94 -4.47
C THR A 26 20.36 14.59 -5.04
N HIS A 27 21.32 14.61 -5.96
CA HIS A 27 22.14 13.43 -6.23
C HIS A 27 23.40 13.81 -7.00
N LYS A 28 24.36 14.38 -6.28
CA LYS A 28 25.76 14.32 -6.69
C LYS A 28 26.66 14.09 -5.47
N SER A 29 27.03 12.82 -5.30
CA SER A 29 28.24 12.41 -4.61
C SER A 29 29.45 13.08 -5.24
N ALA A 30 30.27 13.76 -4.43
CA ALA A 30 31.73 13.72 -4.50
C ALA A 30 32.38 14.60 -3.38
N VAL A 31 32.80 13.93 -2.30
CA VAL A 31 34.16 13.93 -1.71
C VAL A 31 34.94 15.26 -1.47
N VAL A 32 35.51 15.35 -0.25
CA VAL A 32 36.57 16.23 0.37
C VAL A 32 36.15 17.42 1.29
N PRO A 33 36.99 17.92 2.23
CA PRO A 33 36.96 17.58 3.66
C PRO A 33 36.87 18.79 4.64
N ALA A 34 36.59 18.49 5.93
CA ALA A 34 36.89 19.22 7.16
C ALA A 34 36.74 20.77 7.26
N THR A 35 35.72 21.23 8.00
CA THR A 35 35.82 22.39 8.93
C THR A 35 34.70 22.33 9.98
N PRO A 36 34.97 22.45 11.29
CA PRO A 36 33.95 22.39 12.34
C PRO A 36 33.45 23.80 12.70
N SER A 37 32.14 24.01 12.70
CA SER A 37 31.48 25.15 13.37
C SER A 37 30.05 24.76 13.75
N ALA A 38 29.85 24.55 15.05
CA ALA A 38 28.55 24.49 15.72
C ALA A 38 27.93 25.90 15.82
N PRO A 39 26.81 26.11 16.53
CA PRO A 39 25.48 25.47 16.49
C PRO A 39 24.38 26.52 16.22
N SER A 40 23.19 26.15 15.73
CA SER A 40 22.00 27.01 15.89
C SER A 40 20.70 26.23 15.91
N SER A 41 19.95 26.53 16.95
CA SER A 41 18.74 25.90 17.47
C SER A 41 17.48 26.42 16.78
N SER A 42 16.54 25.53 16.50
CA SER A 42 15.09 25.80 16.54
C SER A 42 14.41 24.46 16.83
N SER A 43 14.20 24.13 18.11
CA SER A 43 13.03 24.51 18.91
C SER A 43 11.71 24.27 18.18
N GLY A 44 11.01 23.22 18.62
CA GLY A 44 9.55 23.17 18.56
C GLY A 44 8.95 22.54 17.31
N ALA A 45 8.99 21.21 17.23
CA ALA A 45 7.86 20.46 16.68
C ALA A 45 7.71 19.22 17.57
N GLN A 46 6.78 19.33 18.52
CA GLN A 46 6.30 18.20 19.30
C GLN A 46 5.90 17.07 18.33
N PRO A 47 6.23 15.80 18.59
CA PRO A 47 5.60 14.71 17.86
C PRO A 47 4.13 14.70 18.29
N ASP A 48 3.27 15.08 17.36
CA ASP A 48 1.82 15.07 17.53
C ASP A 48 1.39 13.67 17.94
N THR A 49 0.64 13.64 19.02
CA THR A 49 0.28 12.42 19.73
C THR A 49 -0.73 11.63 18.89
N GLN A 50 -0.42 10.35 18.67
CA GLN A 50 -1.39 9.25 18.51
C GLN A 50 -2.42 9.38 17.38
N ASN A 51 -1.97 9.08 16.15
CA ASN A 51 -2.78 8.25 15.27
C ASN A 51 -1.99 6.98 14.95
N ASN A 52 -1.77 6.16 15.98
CA ASN A 52 -1.33 4.79 15.81
C ASN A 52 -2.53 4.01 15.25
N ILE A 53 -2.80 4.20 13.95
CA ILE A 53 -3.67 3.31 13.18
C ILE A 53 -3.04 1.94 13.42
N ALA A 54 -3.67 1.12 14.25
CA ALA A 54 -3.10 -0.10 14.79
C ALA A 54 -2.65 -1.02 13.64
N ASN A 55 -1.40 -0.87 13.23
CA ASN A 55 -0.74 -1.72 12.24
C ASN A 55 -0.19 -2.95 12.99
N THR A 56 -1.05 -3.54 13.83
CA THR A 56 -0.74 -4.70 14.63
C THR A 56 -1.04 -5.92 13.78
N ILE A 57 0.00 -6.66 13.42
CA ILE A 57 -0.14 -7.96 12.78
C ILE A 57 -0.59 -8.94 13.86
N ASN A 58 -1.76 -9.54 13.69
CA ASN A 58 -2.29 -10.54 14.61
C ASN A 58 -2.70 -11.80 13.84
N THR A 59 -2.57 -12.95 14.50
CA THR A 59 -2.99 -14.24 13.96
C THR A 59 -4.46 -14.47 14.33
N LEU A 60 -5.32 -14.63 13.33
CA LEU A 60 -6.75 -14.86 13.50
C LEU A 60 -7.13 -16.18 12.83
N ALA A 61 -8.06 -16.91 13.44
CA ALA A 61 -8.65 -18.09 12.82
C ALA A 61 -9.52 -17.69 11.62
N ILE A 62 -9.43 -18.44 10.51
CA ILE A 62 -10.17 -18.15 9.26
C ILE A 62 -11.68 -18.05 9.49
N ASP A 63 -12.24 -18.84 10.42
CA ASP A 63 -13.67 -18.82 10.77
C ASP A 63 -14.16 -17.50 11.38
N GLN A 64 -13.24 -16.69 11.91
CA GLN A 64 -13.55 -15.37 12.47
C GLN A 64 -13.61 -14.27 11.40
N LEU A 65 -13.18 -14.56 10.16
CA LEU A 65 -13.15 -13.60 9.06
C LEU A 65 -14.37 -13.74 8.14
N VAL A 66 -14.83 -12.59 7.64
CA VAL A 66 -15.89 -12.49 6.62
C VAL A 66 -15.35 -11.82 5.38
N ALA A 67 -15.72 -12.36 4.22
CA ALA A 67 -15.48 -11.68 2.96
C ALA A 67 -16.26 -10.36 2.92
N GLY A 68 -15.58 -9.26 2.58
CA GLY A 68 -16.23 -7.96 2.45
C GLY A 68 -17.31 -7.97 1.36
N ALA A 69 -18.44 -7.31 1.64
CA ALA A 69 -19.60 -7.29 0.76
C ALA A 69 -19.37 -6.50 -0.54
N TYR A 70 -18.46 -5.52 -0.49
CA TYR A 70 -18.18 -4.64 -1.62
C TYR A 70 -16.84 -4.95 -2.26
N GLN A 71 -16.85 -5.85 -3.25
CA GLN A 71 -15.66 -6.18 -4.04
C GLN A 71 -15.82 -5.70 -5.48
N PRO A 72 -14.95 -4.78 -5.95
CA PRO A 72 -15.00 -4.28 -7.33
C PRO A 72 -14.59 -5.36 -8.35
N ARG A 73 -13.72 -6.31 -7.93
CA ARG A 73 -13.35 -7.46 -8.74
C ARG A 73 -14.20 -8.66 -8.34
N ARG A 74 -15.11 -9.07 -9.22
CA ARG A 74 -15.97 -10.25 -9.04
C ARG A 74 -15.46 -11.50 -9.76
N ALA A 75 -14.69 -11.32 -10.83
CA ALA A 75 -14.08 -12.42 -11.57
C ALA A 75 -12.70 -12.74 -10.99
N PHE A 76 -12.60 -13.91 -10.38
CA PHE A 76 -11.35 -14.51 -9.97
C PHE A 76 -11.14 -15.79 -10.78
N ASP A 77 -9.90 -15.97 -11.21
CA ASP A 77 -9.46 -17.20 -11.84
C ASP A 77 -9.18 -18.23 -10.74
N GLU A 78 -9.91 -19.34 -10.76
CA GLU A 78 -9.81 -20.41 -9.79
C GLU A 78 -8.45 -21.10 -9.85
N GLU A 79 -7.86 -21.27 -11.03
CA GLU A 79 -6.53 -21.86 -11.21
C GLU A 79 -5.48 -20.99 -10.54
N ALA A 80 -5.57 -19.67 -10.74
CA ALA A 80 -4.66 -18.71 -10.12
C ALA A 80 -4.81 -18.65 -8.59
N ILE A 81 -6.00 -18.93 -8.03
CA ILE A 81 -6.19 -19.04 -6.58
C ILE A 81 -5.60 -20.36 -6.06
N ALA A 82 -5.81 -21.47 -6.79
CA ALA A 82 -5.28 -22.79 -6.41
C ALA A 82 -3.74 -22.79 -6.37
N ALA A 83 -3.08 -22.22 -7.39
CA ALA A 83 -1.63 -22.05 -7.41
C ALA A 83 -1.13 -21.20 -6.22
N LEU A 84 -1.90 -20.18 -5.81
CA LEU A 84 -1.57 -19.34 -4.66
C LEU A 84 -1.75 -20.10 -3.34
N ALA A 85 -2.75 -20.98 -3.23
CA ALA A 85 -2.95 -21.86 -2.09
C ALA A 85 -1.80 -22.87 -1.94
N GLU A 86 -1.29 -23.42 -3.04
CA GLU A 86 -0.09 -24.28 -3.02
C GLU A 86 1.14 -23.52 -2.52
N SER A 87 1.33 -22.28 -2.99
CA SER A 87 2.40 -21.41 -2.49
C SER A 87 2.26 -21.13 -1.00
N PHE A 88 1.03 -20.99 -0.49
CA PHE A 88 0.76 -20.78 0.94
C PHE A 88 1.07 -22.01 1.78
N ARG A 89 0.82 -23.22 1.27
CA ARG A 89 1.21 -24.47 1.97
C ARG A 89 2.72 -24.62 2.08
N GLN A 90 3.47 -24.16 1.08
CA GLN A 90 4.94 -24.27 1.06
C GLN A 90 5.64 -23.16 1.87
N ASN A 91 5.21 -21.91 1.70
CA ASN A 91 5.93 -20.74 2.20
C ASN A 91 5.15 -19.95 3.27
N GLY A 92 3.91 -20.35 3.58
CA GLY A 92 3.01 -19.58 4.42
C GLY A 92 2.45 -18.32 3.75
N ILE A 93 1.74 -17.52 4.53
CA ILE A 93 1.16 -16.25 4.07
C ILE A 93 2.21 -15.14 4.25
N LEU A 94 2.88 -14.77 3.16
CA LEU A 94 3.94 -13.76 3.20
C LEU A 94 3.41 -12.34 3.48
N GLN A 95 2.22 -12.02 2.98
CA GLN A 95 1.65 -10.68 3.15
C GLN A 95 0.27 -10.75 3.84
N PRO A 96 0.11 -10.08 4.99
CA PRO A 96 -1.08 -10.17 5.81
C PRO A 96 -2.33 -9.62 5.12
N LEU A 97 -3.48 -10.04 5.63
CA LEU A 97 -4.80 -9.54 5.24
C LEU A 97 -5.12 -8.26 6.00
N ILE A 98 -5.78 -7.31 5.33
CA ILE A 98 -6.28 -6.10 6.00
C ILE A 98 -7.73 -6.37 6.39
N VAL A 99 -7.98 -6.28 7.70
CA VAL A 99 -9.29 -6.53 8.28
C VAL A 99 -9.75 -5.35 9.12
N ARG A 100 -11.06 -5.23 9.29
CA ARG A 100 -11.69 -4.33 10.25
C ARG A 100 -12.58 -5.13 11.20
N PRO A 101 -12.69 -4.75 12.48
CA PRO A 101 -13.66 -5.37 13.39
C PRO A 101 -15.09 -5.09 12.90
N LEU A 102 -15.96 -6.09 13.02
CA LEU A 102 -17.38 -5.96 12.78
C LEU A 102 -18.09 -5.51 14.06
N ALA A 103 -19.06 -4.61 13.94
CA ALA A 103 -19.96 -4.31 15.05
C ALA A 103 -20.93 -5.47 15.29
N ASP A 104 -21.33 -5.71 16.55
CA ASP A 104 -22.28 -6.78 16.90
C ASP A 104 -23.59 -6.72 16.10
N SER A 105 -23.99 -5.51 15.65
CA SER A 105 -25.18 -5.27 14.83
C SER A 105 -25.06 -5.72 13.37
N GLN A 106 -23.85 -5.96 12.87
CA GLN A 106 -23.59 -6.39 11.49
C GLN A 106 -23.39 -7.91 11.39
N LEU A 107 -23.37 -8.61 12.52
CA LEU A 107 -23.32 -10.06 12.57
C LEU A 107 -24.71 -10.61 12.22
N SER A 108 -24.81 -11.27 11.07
CA SER A 108 -26.07 -11.84 10.58
C SER A 108 -26.64 -12.95 11.47
N GLU A 109 -25.85 -13.48 12.42
CA GLU A 109 -26.27 -14.53 13.36
C GLU A 109 -25.68 -14.24 14.77
N PRO A 110 -26.52 -13.99 15.80
CA PRO A 110 -26.06 -13.64 17.15
C PRO A 110 -25.76 -14.85 18.06
N ALA A 111 -25.85 -16.08 17.56
CA ALA A 111 -25.65 -17.28 18.36
C ALA A 111 -24.39 -18.07 17.92
N ALA A 112 -23.42 -18.16 18.84
CA ALA A 112 -22.44 -19.26 18.94
C ALA A 112 -21.18 -19.33 18.03
N GLY A 113 -20.76 -18.28 17.29
CA GLY A 113 -19.52 -18.42 16.50
C GLY A 113 -19.06 -17.16 15.77
N LYS A 114 -18.81 -16.11 16.55
CA LYS A 114 -18.68 -14.71 16.11
C LYS A 114 -17.62 -14.50 15.01
N ARG A 115 -18.11 -14.17 13.82
CA ARG A 115 -17.35 -13.59 12.71
C ARG A 115 -16.95 -12.15 13.03
N LEU A 116 -15.87 -11.98 13.80
CA LEU A 116 -15.48 -10.71 14.42
C LEU A 116 -14.87 -9.70 13.44
N TYR A 117 -14.40 -10.14 12.27
CA TYR A 117 -13.62 -9.29 11.37
C TYR A 117 -14.11 -9.38 9.92
N GLU A 118 -14.18 -8.25 9.23
CA GLU A 118 -14.41 -8.18 7.78
C GLU A 118 -13.12 -7.87 7.04
N ILE A 119 -12.91 -8.59 5.94
CA ILE A 119 -11.79 -8.38 5.04
C ILE A 119 -12.04 -7.14 4.21
N VAL A 120 -11.20 -6.12 4.40
CA VAL A 120 -11.21 -4.89 3.62
C VAL A 120 -10.41 -5.08 2.32
N ALA A 121 -9.29 -5.81 2.39
CA ALA A 121 -8.44 -6.09 1.24
C ALA A 121 -7.75 -7.45 1.33
N GLY A 122 -7.48 -8.04 0.17
CA GLY A 122 -6.74 -9.31 0.06
C GLY A 122 -7.61 -10.55 -0.08
N GLU A 123 -8.85 -10.43 -0.59
CA GLU A 123 -9.80 -11.55 -0.66
C GLU A 123 -9.27 -12.80 -1.39
N ARG A 124 -8.44 -12.64 -2.43
CA ARG A 124 -7.76 -13.77 -3.09
C ARG A 124 -6.89 -14.59 -2.13
N ARG A 125 -6.22 -13.93 -1.18
CA ARG A 125 -5.41 -14.60 -0.15
C ARG A 125 -6.30 -15.30 0.85
N PHE A 126 -7.43 -14.70 1.22
CA PHE A 126 -8.40 -15.36 2.09
C PHE A 126 -8.96 -16.64 1.45
N ARG A 127 -9.37 -16.58 0.18
CA ARG A 127 -9.82 -17.76 -0.57
C ARG A 127 -8.73 -18.84 -0.66
N ALA A 128 -7.50 -18.43 -0.97
CA ALA A 128 -6.37 -19.36 -1.01
C ALA A 128 -6.05 -19.94 0.37
N ALA A 129 -6.16 -19.17 1.45
CA ALA A 129 -5.98 -19.64 2.82
C ALA A 129 -7.05 -20.66 3.23
N GLN A 130 -8.31 -20.45 2.82
CA GLN A 130 -9.37 -21.45 2.99
C GLN A 130 -9.06 -22.76 2.27
N ILE A 131 -8.60 -22.69 1.02
CA ILE A 131 -8.22 -23.87 0.23
C ILE A 131 -6.99 -24.55 0.84
N ALA A 132 -6.04 -23.76 1.35
CA ALA A 132 -4.84 -24.25 2.00
C ALA A 132 -5.11 -24.85 3.39
N GLN A 133 -6.29 -24.64 3.98
CA GLN A 133 -6.70 -25.07 5.33
C GLN A 133 -5.72 -24.62 6.41
N LEU A 134 -5.38 -23.33 6.39
CA LEU A 134 -4.48 -22.67 7.34
C LEU A 134 -5.18 -22.10 8.57
#